data_AF-A0A8B8FJF6-F1
#
_entry.id   AF-A0A8B8FJF6-F1
#
_cell.length_a   1.000
_cell.length_b   1.000
_cell.length_c   1.000
_cell.angle_alpha   90.00
_cell.angle_beta   90.00
_cell.angle_gamma   90.00
#
_symmetry.space_group_name_H-M   'P 1'
#
loop_
_entity.id
_entity.type
_entity.pdbx_description
1 polymer ?
#
loop_
_entity_poly.entity_id
_entity_poly.type
_entity_poly.pdbx_seq_one_letter_code
_entity_poly.pdbx_strand_id
1 'polypeptide(L)'
;MLHKKPVTVIEYNKGKASIDLADQKASYGNPLRRSLKWYRKVLVDILLNVSVVNASYIFNIVTESKMSITHFRYCLVESLIKKNEIVHSPLAEKHELVPVNRGRCYKCYIKTSADKGRKFAQSHSLKVKTKCIPCNKYLCLSCFNDTHRCALK
;
A
#
# COMPACT_ATOMS: atom_id res chain seq x y z
N MET A 1 -37.70 -45.63 17.99
CA MET A 1 -36.34 -46.00 18.45
C MET A 1 -35.32 -45.07 17.81
N LEU A 2 -34.68 -44.20 18.60
CA LEU A 2 -33.60 -43.34 18.13
C LEU A 2 -32.38 -44.21 17.84
N HIS A 3 -32.06 -44.41 16.56
CA HIS A 3 -30.85 -45.11 16.14
C HIS A 3 -29.64 -44.24 16.53
N LYS A 4 -28.92 -44.66 17.57
CA LYS A 4 -27.67 -44.01 17.98
C LYS A 4 -26.61 -44.34 16.94
N LYS A 5 -26.10 -43.32 16.24
CA LYS A 5 -24.99 -43.49 15.30
C LYS A 5 -23.74 -43.99 16.05
N PRO A 6 -22.93 -44.89 15.45
CA PRO A 6 -21.66 -45.31 16.05
C PRO A 6 -20.75 -44.11 16.32
N VAL A 7 -19.97 -44.17 17.40
CA VAL A 7 -19.03 -43.09 17.78
C VAL A 7 -18.06 -42.78 16.65
N THR A 8 -17.55 -43.81 15.97
CA THR A 8 -16.67 -43.70 14.79
C THR A 8 -17.29 -42.86 13.68
N VAL A 9 -18.59 -43.01 13.42
CA VAL A 9 -19.32 -42.22 12.40
C VAL A 9 -19.46 -40.76 12.84
N ILE A 10 -19.65 -40.51 14.14
CA ILE A 10 -19.75 -39.15 14.68
C ILE A 10 -18.41 -38.42 14.54
N GLU A 11 -17.31 -39.06 14.93
CA GLU A 11 -15.97 -38.49 14.84
C GLU A 11 -15.54 -38.24 13.40
N TYR A 12 -15.81 -39.19 12.49
CA TYR A 12 -15.56 -39.02 11.07
C TYR A 12 -16.30 -37.80 10.50
N ASN A 13 -17.60 -37.68 10.79
CA ASN A 13 -18.40 -36.55 10.31
C ASN A 13 -17.90 -35.21 10.86
N LYS A 14 -17.43 -35.19 12.11
CA LYS A 14 -16.83 -33.99 12.72
C LYS A 14 -15.55 -33.57 12.00
N GLY A 15 -14.68 -34.53 11.64
CA GLY A 15 -13.45 -34.26 10.89
C GLY A 15 -13.70 -33.81 9.45
N LYS A 16 -14.65 -34.46 8.74
CA LYS A 16 -14.99 -34.13 7.36
C LYS A 16 -15.64 -32.75 7.20
N ALA A 17 -16.41 -32.32 8.21
CA ALA A 17 -17.18 -31.08 8.16
C ALA A 17 -16.35 -29.83 7.83
N SER A 18 -15.09 -29.77 8.28
CA SER A 18 -14.20 -28.64 7.99
C SER A 18 -13.85 -28.52 6.50
N ILE A 19 -13.61 -29.67 5.84
CA ILE A 19 -13.31 -29.74 4.41
C ILE A 19 -14.56 -29.36 3.61
N ASP A 20 -15.71 -29.96 3.96
CA ASP A 20 -16.98 -29.67 3.29
C ASP A 20 -17.34 -28.16 3.38
N LEU A 21 -17.09 -27.53 4.54
CA LEU A 21 -17.34 -26.10 4.72
C LEU A 21 -16.40 -25.22 3.88
N ALA A 22 -15.13 -25.59 3.76
CA ALA A 22 -14.16 -24.88 2.93
C ALA A 22 -14.55 -24.96 1.44
N ASP A 23 -14.91 -26.15 0.96
CA ASP A 23 -15.39 -26.37 -0.41
C ASP A 23 -16.70 -25.61 -0.67
N GLN A 24 -17.61 -25.61 0.28
CA GLN A 24 -18.84 -24.82 0.20
C GLN A 24 -18.52 -23.33 0.04
N LYS A 25 -17.62 -22.77 0.87
CA LYS A 25 -17.17 -21.38 0.77
C LYS A 25 -16.45 -21.06 -0.55
N ALA A 26 -15.69 -22.00 -1.08
CA ALA A 26 -15.00 -21.85 -2.36
C ALA A 26 -15.98 -21.84 -3.54
N SER A 27 -17.09 -22.59 -3.45
CA SER A 27 -18.12 -22.64 -4.48
C SER A 27 -18.90 -21.32 -4.64
N TYR A 28 -19.05 -20.55 -3.56
CA TYR A 28 -19.75 -19.26 -3.59
C TYR A 28 -18.97 -18.21 -4.38
N GLY A 29 -19.56 -17.70 -5.46
CA GLY A 29 -18.97 -16.62 -6.25
C GLY A 29 -17.75 -17.04 -7.08
N ASN A 30 -17.68 -18.32 -7.48
CA ASN A 30 -16.56 -18.85 -8.26
C ASN A 30 -16.34 -18.06 -9.58
N PRO A 31 -15.15 -17.46 -9.80
CA PRO A 31 -14.82 -16.74 -11.02
C PRO A 31 -14.54 -17.65 -12.23
N LEU A 32 -14.56 -18.98 -12.07
CA LEU A 32 -14.29 -19.93 -13.14
C LEU A 32 -15.22 -19.70 -14.33
N ARG A 33 -14.60 -19.60 -15.52
CA ARG A 33 -15.27 -19.55 -16.82
C ARG A 33 -14.77 -20.70 -17.69
N ARG A 34 -15.62 -21.16 -18.61
CA ARG A 34 -15.24 -22.21 -19.58
C ARG A 34 -13.98 -21.78 -20.32
N SER A 35 -12.93 -22.60 -20.26
CA SER A 35 -11.66 -22.34 -20.92
C SER A 35 -11.08 -23.64 -21.51
N LEU A 36 -10.42 -23.53 -22.65
CA LEU A 36 -9.72 -24.64 -23.30
C LEU A 36 -8.38 -24.96 -22.62
N LYS A 37 -7.85 -24.03 -21.83
CA LYS A 37 -6.53 -24.12 -21.19
C LYS A 37 -6.67 -24.58 -19.74
N TRP A 38 -6.29 -25.84 -19.47
CA TRP A 38 -6.44 -26.48 -18.16
C TRP A 38 -5.74 -25.71 -17.01
N TYR A 39 -4.57 -25.11 -17.27
CA TYR A 39 -3.82 -24.37 -16.25
C TYR A 39 -4.56 -23.12 -15.75
N ARG A 40 -5.42 -22.51 -16.58
CA ARG A 40 -6.25 -21.38 -16.15
C ARG A 40 -7.26 -21.81 -15.09
N LYS A 41 -7.77 -23.04 -15.20
CA LYS A 41 -8.61 -23.64 -14.15
C LYS A 41 -7.79 -23.76 -12.86
N VAL A 42 -6.58 -24.30 -12.91
CA VAL A 42 -5.74 -24.41 -11.70
C VAL A 42 -5.48 -23.06 -11.04
N LEU A 43 -5.08 -22.04 -11.81
CA LEU A 43 -4.79 -20.72 -11.25
C LEU A 43 -6.03 -20.04 -10.67
N VAL A 44 -7.13 -19.97 -11.44
CA VAL A 44 -8.32 -19.19 -11.09
C VAL A 44 -9.26 -19.96 -10.16
N ASP A 45 -9.48 -21.24 -10.42
CA ASP A 45 -10.43 -22.07 -9.67
C ASP A 45 -9.83 -22.56 -8.35
N ILE A 46 -8.57 -23.00 -8.37
CA ILE A 46 -7.93 -23.62 -7.21
C ILE A 46 -7.18 -22.56 -6.41
N LEU A 47 -6.11 -21.98 -6.96
CA LEU A 47 -5.22 -21.12 -6.18
C LEU A 47 -5.91 -19.83 -5.73
N LEU A 48 -6.63 -19.15 -6.63
CA LEU A 48 -7.29 -17.90 -6.30
C LEU A 48 -8.47 -18.11 -5.32
N ASN A 49 -9.37 -19.08 -5.55
CA ASN A 49 -10.47 -19.30 -4.59
C ASN A 49 -9.96 -19.73 -3.21
N VAL A 50 -8.95 -20.61 -3.14
CA VAL A 50 -8.37 -21.06 -1.86
C VAL A 50 -7.73 -19.88 -1.13
N SER A 51 -6.95 -19.05 -1.83
CA SER A 51 -6.33 -17.86 -1.22
C SER A 51 -7.36 -16.86 -0.70
N VAL A 52 -8.46 -16.62 -1.43
CA VAL A 52 -9.55 -15.73 -0.99
C VAL A 52 -10.29 -16.30 0.23
N VAL A 53 -10.58 -17.60 0.27
CA VAL A 53 -11.24 -18.23 1.43
C VAL A 53 -10.33 -18.14 2.66
N ASN A 54 -9.04 -18.42 2.52
CA ASN A 54 -8.07 -18.30 3.61
C ASN A 54 -7.94 -16.86 4.10
N ALA A 55 -7.86 -15.89 3.17
CA ALA A 55 -7.80 -14.48 3.52
C ALA A 55 -9.06 -14.03 4.30
N SER A 56 -10.26 -14.48 3.89
CA SER A 56 -11.50 -14.18 4.60
C SER A 56 -11.52 -14.76 6.01
N TYR A 57 -10.95 -15.96 6.20
CA TYR A 57 -10.85 -16.60 7.50
C TYR A 57 -9.91 -15.84 8.43
N ILE A 58 -8.72 -15.48 7.94
CA ILE A 58 -7.75 -14.66 8.67
C ILE A 58 -8.35 -13.31 9.03
N PHE A 59 -9.04 -12.65 8.08
CA PHE A 59 -9.70 -11.38 8.32
C PHE A 59 -10.70 -11.45 9.49
N ASN A 60 -11.57 -12.46 9.47
CA ASN A 60 -12.57 -12.67 10.52
C ASN A 60 -11.94 -12.95 11.89
N ILE A 61 -10.79 -13.64 11.94
CA ILE A 61 -10.04 -13.86 13.18
C ILE A 61 -9.46 -12.53 13.70
N VAL A 62 -8.77 -11.78 12.84
CA VAL A 62 -8.02 -10.58 13.24
C VAL A 62 -8.96 -9.43 13.63
N THR A 63 -10.09 -9.30 12.94
CA THR A 63 -11.06 -8.22 13.18
C THR A 63 -12.19 -8.59 14.12
N GLU A 64 -12.19 -9.84 14.62
CA GLU A 64 -13.29 -10.43 15.40
C GLU A 64 -14.68 -10.27 14.73
N SER A 65 -14.69 -10.09 13.42
CA SER A 65 -15.91 -9.87 12.65
C SER A 65 -16.41 -11.17 12.04
N LYS A 66 -17.73 -11.31 11.92
CA LYS A 66 -18.37 -12.46 11.27
C LYS A 66 -18.79 -12.12 9.84
N MET A 67 -17.85 -11.63 9.02
CA MET A 67 -18.15 -11.31 7.64
C MET A 67 -18.35 -12.59 6.81
N SER A 68 -19.40 -12.60 5.98
CA SER A 68 -19.66 -13.68 5.03
C SER A 68 -18.66 -13.66 3.87
N ILE A 69 -18.38 -14.83 3.27
CA ILE A 69 -17.46 -14.92 2.13
C ILE A 69 -17.94 -14.09 0.93
N THR A 70 -19.25 -13.97 0.73
CA THR A 70 -19.84 -13.18 -0.37
C THR A 70 -19.61 -11.69 -0.17
N HIS A 71 -19.79 -11.19 1.06
CA HIS A 71 -19.53 -9.79 1.38
C HIS A 71 -18.03 -9.48 1.35
N PHE A 72 -17.18 -10.38 1.85
CA PHE A 72 -15.73 -10.26 1.74
C PHE A 72 -15.28 -10.14 0.28
N ARG A 73 -15.80 -11.00 -0.62
CA ARG A 73 -15.52 -10.93 -2.06
C ARG A 73 -15.98 -9.60 -2.67
N TYR A 74 -17.16 -9.09 -2.29
CA TYR A 74 -17.63 -7.78 -2.75
C TYR A 74 -16.68 -6.66 -2.34
N CYS A 75 -16.31 -6.57 -1.05
CA CYS A 75 -15.38 -5.56 -0.55
C CYS A 75 -13.99 -5.70 -1.19
N LEU A 76 -13.53 -6.94 -1.42
CA LEU A 76 -12.26 -7.22 -2.10
C LEU A 76 -12.29 -6.68 -3.54
N VAL A 77 -13.34 -6.98 -4.30
CA VAL A 77 -13.51 -6.49 -5.68
C VAL A 77 -13.61 -4.97 -5.70
N GLU A 78 -14.38 -4.37 -4.80
CA GLU A 78 -14.44 -2.92 -4.66
C GLU A 78 -13.06 -2.32 -4.40
N SER A 79 -12.27 -2.91 -3.50
CA SER A 79 -10.93 -2.43 -3.14
C SER A 79 -9.91 -2.61 -4.26
N LEU A 80 -10.10 -3.60 -5.15
CA LEU A 80 -9.24 -3.81 -6.31
C LEU A 80 -9.63 -2.88 -7.48
N ILE A 81 -10.92 -2.57 -7.63
CA ILE A 81 -11.44 -1.69 -8.70
C ILE A 81 -11.26 -0.22 -8.36
N LYS A 82 -11.57 0.16 -7.11
CA LYS A 82 -11.13 1.41 -6.51
C LYS A 82 -9.63 1.25 -6.40
N LYS A 83 -8.92 1.48 -7.52
CA LYS A 83 -7.54 1.92 -7.49
C LYS A 83 -7.56 2.99 -6.43
N ASN A 84 -7.08 2.68 -5.23
CA ASN A 84 -6.28 3.65 -4.53
C ASN A 84 -5.40 4.15 -5.65
N GLU A 85 -5.54 5.43 -6.02
CA GLU A 85 -4.40 6.11 -6.59
C GLU A 85 -3.25 5.55 -5.77
N ILE A 86 -2.41 4.73 -6.41
CA ILE A 86 -1.20 4.30 -5.75
C ILE A 86 -0.67 5.66 -5.40
N VAL A 87 -0.76 6.03 -4.13
CA VAL A 87 -0.04 7.17 -3.62
C VAL A 87 1.34 6.65 -3.90
N HIS A 88 1.84 7.02 -5.07
CA HIS A 88 3.21 6.86 -5.42
C HIS A 88 3.82 7.57 -4.23
N SER A 89 4.32 6.79 -3.26
CA SER A 89 5.19 7.31 -2.22
C SER A 89 6.11 8.23 -3.00
N PRO A 90 6.05 9.56 -2.80
CA PRO A 90 6.42 10.54 -3.81
C PRO A 90 7.73 10.07 -4.39
N LEU A 91 7.66 9.66 -5.66
CA LEU A 91 8.63 8.82 -6.33
C LEU A 91 9.97 9.55 -6.21
N ALA A 92 10.75 9.24 -5.16
CA ALA A 92 11.66 10.19 -4.48
C ALA A 92 11.86 11.47 -5.31
N GLU A 93 10.97 12.47 -5.14
CA GLU A 93 10.82 13.56 -6.12
C GLU A 93 12.22 14.05 -6.48
N LYS A 94 12.60 13.97 -7.76
CA LYS A 94 13.96 14.29 -8.18
C LYS A 94 14.20 15.77 -7.86
N HIS A 95 14.85 16.02 -6.73
CA HIS A 95 15.21 17.36 -6.32
C HIS A 95 16.27 17.85 -7.31
N GLU A 96 15.96 18.94 -8.01
CA GLU A 96 16.87 19.58 -8.96
C GLU A 96 16.80 21.10 -8.77
N LEU A 97 17.92 21.78 -8.98
CA LEU A 97 17.97 23.24 -8.98
C LEU A 97 17.59 23.77 -10.36
N VAL A 98 16.43 24.41 -10.44
CA VAL A 98 15.92 25.00 -11.67
C VAL A 98 16.18 26.52 -11.67
N PRO A 99 16.56 27.13 -12.81
CA PRO A 99 16.73 28.57 -12.93
C PRO A 99 15.38 29.29 -12.77
N VAL A 100 15.34 30.31 -11.92
CA VAL A 100 14.16 31.11 -11.61
C VAL A 100 14.55 32.57 -11.32
N ASN A 101 13.55 33.41 -11.08
CA ASN A 101 13.75 34.79 -10.62
C ASN A 101 14.64 34.88 -9.38
N ARG A 102 15.39 35.98 -9.27
CA ARG A 102 16.37 36.18 -8.20
C ARG A 102 15.70 36.12 -6.82
N GLY A 103 16.18 35.24 -5.97
CA GLY A 103 15.76 35.09 -4.58
C GLY A 103 16.95 35.05 -3.62
N ARG A 104 16.68 35.02 -2.30
CA ARG A 104 17.72 34.79 -1.28
C ARG A 104 17.78 33.30 -0.96
N CYS A 105 18.98 32.76 -0.82
CA CYS A 105 19.16 31.38 -0.39
C CYS A 105 18.59 31.19 1.01
N TYR A 106 17.59 30.30 1.14
CA TYR A 106 16.85 30.03 2.37
C TYR A 106 17.76 29.61 3.53
N LYS A 107 18.66 28.64 3.29
CA LYS A 107 19.55 28.12 4.35
C LYS A 107 20.59 29.15 4.80
N CYS A 108 21.21 29.88 3.86
CA CYS A 108 22.12 30.98 4.18
C CYS A 108 21.41 32.06 4.99
N TYR A 109 20.19 32.45 4.58
CA TYR A 109 19.40 33.44 5.33
C TYR A 109 19.13 32.99 6.77
N ILE A 110 18.73 31.72 6.99
CA ILE A 110 18.49 31.19 8.34
C ILE A 110 19.77 31.22 9.18
N LYS A 111 20.89 30.70 8.66
CA LYS A 111 22.18 30.70 9.37
C LYS A 111 22.57 32.12 9.77
N THR A 112 22.62 33.04 8.81
CA THR A 112 23.00 34.43 9.06
C THR A 112 22.02 35.17 9.97
N SER A 113 20.73 34.84 9.90
CA SER A 113 19.71 35.45 10.77
C SER A 113 19.80 34.95 12.21
N ALA A 114 20.21 33.69 12.42
CA ALA A 114 20.47 33.15 13.75
C ALA A 114 21.72 33.79 14.37
N ASP A 115 22.79 33.95 13.59
CA ASP A 115 24.07 34.44 14.10
C ASP A 115 24.09 35.97 14.33
N LYS A 116 23.50 36.75 13.42
CA LYS A 116 23.68 38.21 13.34
C LYS A 116 22.36 38.99 13.26
N GLY A 117 21.23 38.29 13.38
CA GLY A 117 19.91 38.88 13.35
C GLY A 117 19.35 39.19 11.96
N ARG A 118 18.04 39.48 11.91
CA ARG A 118 17.25 39.61 10.69
C ARG A 118 17.75 40.70 9.73
N LYS A 119 18.02 41.91 10.25
CA LYS A 119 18.45 43.06 9.42
C LYS A 119 19.75 42.76 8.68
N PHE A 120 20.70 42.13 9.37
CA PHE A 120 21.97 41.72 8.79
C PHE A 120 21.79 40.62 7.74
N ALA A 121 20.95 39.62 8.01
CA ALA A 121 20.67 38.53 7.07
C ALA A 121 19.99 39.01 5.78
N GLN A 122 19.11 40.01 5.84
CA GLN A 122 18.42 40.52 4.65
C GLN A 122 19.37 41.18 3.64
N SER A 123 20.45 41.81 4.12
CA SER A 123 21.46 42.46 3.29
C SER A 123 22.61 41.54 2.87
N HIS A 124 23.05 40.63 3.76
CA HIS A 124 24.26 39.81 3.56
C HIS A 124 24.00 38.36 3.15
N SER A 125 22.75 37.88 3.15
CA SER A 125 22.46 36.53 2.66
C SER A 125 22.68 36.41 1.16
N LEU A 126 23.25 35.28 0.76
CA LEU A 126 23.55 34.98 -0.63
C LEU A 126 22.27 35.04 -1.49
N LYS A 127 22.31 35.82 -2.57
CA LYS A 127 21.24 35.90 -3.57
C LYS A 127 21.51 34.88 -4.68
N VAL A 128 20.52 34.07 -5.01
CA VAL A 128 20.60 32.98 -5.99
C VAL A 128 19.52 33.12 -7.06
N LYS A 129 19.75 32.57 -8.24
CA LYS A 129 18.77 32.47 -9.34
C LYS A 129 18.26 31.03 -9.51
N THR A 130 18.40 30.21 -8.47
CA THR A 130 18.10 28.77 -8.50
C THR A 130 17.16 28.41 -7.37
N LYS A 131 16.21 27.51 -7.64
CA LYS A 131 15.21 27.04 -6.67
C LYS A 131 14.98 25.56 -6.86
N CYS A 132 14.81 24.85 -5.74
CA CYS A 132 14.31 23.49 -5.75
C CYS A 132 12.78 23.54 -5.82
N ILE A 133 12.19 23.00 -6.89
CA ILE A 133 10.74 23.01 -7.11
C ILE A 133 10.02 22.16 -6.05
N PRO A 134 10.40 20.89 -5.80
CA PRO A 134 9.82 20.06 -4.73
C PRO A 134 9.81 20.74 -3.35
N CYS A 135 10.92 21.37 -2.98
CA CYS A 135 11.02 22.05 -1.68
C CYS A 135 10.44 23.46 -1.65
N ASN A 136 10.08 24.02 -2.81
CA ASN A 136 9.67 25.41 -2.98
C ASN A 136 10.66 26.43 -2.34
N LYS A 137 11.96 26.15 -2.35
CA LYS A 137 13.01 26.94 -1.65
C LYS A 137 14.13 27.36 -2.58
N TYR A 138 14.51 28.63 -2.50
CA TYR A 138 15.71 29.18 -3.15
C TYR A 138 16.95 28.65 -2.44
N LEU A 139 17.86 28.03 -3.17
CA LEU A 139 19.05 27.39 -2.62
C LEU A 139 20.26 27.65 -3.52
N CYS A 140 21.42 27.94 -2.91
CA CYS A 140 22.70 27.84 -3.60
C CYS A 140 23.12 26.38 -3.70
N LEU A 141 24.10 26.10 -4.57
CA LEU A 141 24.59 24.74 -4.81
C LEU A 141 25.05 24.04 -3.52
N SER A 142 25.82 24.73 -2.66
CA SER A 142 26.28 24.16 -1.40
C SER A 142 25.13 23.82 -0.45
N CYS A 143 24.19 24.75 -0.25
CA CYS A 143 23.04 24.50 0.60
C CYS A 143 22.11 23.42 0.04
N PHE A 144 22.02 23.28 -1.28
CA PHE A 144 21.26 22.24 -1.94
C PHE A 144 21.86 20.86 -1.69
N ASN A 145 23.18 20.71 -1.87
CA ASN A 145 23.90 19.46 -1.61
C ASN A 145 23.85 19.07 -0.12
N ASP A 146 23.89 20.04 0.79
CA ASP A 146 23.76 19.80 2.23
C ASP A 146 22.37 19.29 2.64
N THR A 147 21.29 19.80 2.01
CA THR A 147 19.91 19.45 2.38
C THR A 147 19.36 18.26 1.63
N HIS A 148 19.84 18.03 0.41
CA HIS A 148 19.43 16.93 -0.46
C HIS A 148 20.61 16.00 -0.62
N ARG A 149 21.04 15.36 0.49
CA ARG A 149 22.04 14.30 0.42
C ARG A 149 21.53 13.29 -0.62
N CYS A 150 22.18 13.28 -1.78
CA CYS A 150 22.15 12.13 -2.66
C CYS A 150 22.60 10.96 -1.78
N ALA A 151 21.66 10.14 -1.33
CA ALA A 151 21.97 8.76 -1.07
C ALA A 151 22.49 8.24 -2.40
N LEU A 152 23.82 8.19 -2.54
CA LEU A 152 24.47 7.34 -3.51
C LEU A 152 23.95 5.95 -3.18
N LYS A 153 22.91 5.54 -3.91
CA LYS A 153 22.47 4.15 -3.97
C LYS A 153 23.45 3.40 -4.84
#